data_AF-A0A9C8EYE0-F1
#
_entry.id   AF-A0A9C8EYE0-F1
#
_cell.length_a   1.000
_cell.length_b   1.000
_cell.length_c   1.000
_cell.angle_alpha   90.00
_cell.angle_beta   90.00
_cell.angle_gamma   90.00
#
_symmetry.space_group_name_H-M   'P 1'
#
loop_
_entity.id
_entity.type
_entity.pdbx_description
1 polymer ?
#
loop_
_entity_poly.entity_id
_entity_poly.type
_entity_poly.pdbx_seq_one_letter_code
_entity_poly.pdbx_strand_id
1 'polypeptide(L)'
;MPVVKIFKREIGFCKRKMQPCATNKFLFADAVVIILAFLSLKLFRPDYVVIIIYFLTTPYLILTERKSLIYSLTIASVVSLTWMLIARNEYGYNSNFLIILDINLFPLFAWALGLFALYIIYSHCEPILKEQGFMKKFLLFIAIYWLMLIAIEAIGYRFFNIHNLSAAGYQGLPIFGCIHAPRWMQVAYFSMGPVFFVTCRVLSFWDSKQFLNNL
;
A
#
# COMPACT_ATOMS: atom_id res chain seq x y z
N MET A 1 -45.61 -32.53 22.83
CA MET A 1 -44.73 -31.38 23.13
C MET A 1 -43.84 -31.07 21.92
N PRO A 2 -44.14 -30.05 21.09
CA PRO A 2 -43.23 -29.60 20.03
C PRO A 2 -42.90 -28.11 20.21
N VAL A 3 -41.79 -27.79 20.89
CA VAL A 3 -41.32 -26.39 21.11
C VAL A 3 -40.03 -26.07 20.32
N VAL A 4 -39.55 -26.99 19.46
CA VAL A 4 -38.23 -26.86 18.79
C VAL A 4 -38.35 -26.49 17.29
N LYS A 5 -39.20 -25.52 16.93
CA LYS A 5 -39.30 -25.05 15.52
C LYS A 5 -39.28 -23.54 15.30
N ILE A 6 -39.07 -22.71 16.33
CA ILE A 6 -39.19 -21.24 16.22
C ILE A 6 -37.83 -20.51 16.29
N PHE A 7 -36.69 -21.21 16.15
CA PHE A 7 -35.37 -20.57 16.15
C PHE A 7 -34.54 -20.86 14.89
N LYS A 8 -35.20 -20.91 13.73
CA LYS A 8 -34.54 -21.08 12.42
C LYS A 8 -34.94 -20.02 11.39
N ARG A 9 -35.68 -18.97 11.80
CA ARG A 9 -36.34 -18.04 10.86
C ARG A 9 -35.92 -16.57 10.96
N GLU A 10 -34.85 -16.26 11.68
CA GLU A 10 -34.26 -14.91 11.73
C GLU A 10 -32.76 -14.86 11.42
N ILE A 11 -32.25 -15.86 10.72
CA ILE A 11 -31.10 -15.63 9.84
C ILE A 11 -31.69 -15.28 8.47
N GLY A 12 -32.46 -14.20 8.45
CA GLY A 12 -32.69 -13.42 7.24
C GLY A 12 -31.33 -12.86 6.85
N PHE A 13 -30.53 -13.70 6.20
CA PHE A 13 -29.32 -13.33 5.49
C PHE A 13 -29.80 -12.35 4.43
N CYS A 14 -29.92 -11.09 4.85
CA CYS A 14 -30.30 -9.97 4.02
C CYS A 14 -29.33 -10.05 2.86
N LYS A 15 -29.86 -10.47 1.71
CA LYS A 15 -29.15 -10.62 0.46
C LYS A 15 -28.80 -9.19 0.07
N ARG A 16 -27.77 -8.65 0.74
CA ARG A 16 -27.19 -7.34 0.44
C ARG A 16 -26.89 -7.45 -1.03
N LYS A 17 -27.68 -6.76 -1.84
CA LYS A 17 -27.21 -6.32 -3.15
C LYS A 17 -25.94 -5.59 -2.79
N MET A 18 -24.80 -6.26 -2.96
CA MET A 18 -23.50 -5.65 -2.90
C MET A 18 -23.63 -4.50 -3.87
N GLN A 19 -23.86 -3.31 -3.33
CA GLN A 19 -23.79 -2.07 -4.08
C GLN A 19 -22.46 -2.19 -4.80
N PRO A 20 -22.45 -2.18 -6.14
CA PRO A 20 -21.27 -2.54 -6.91
C PRO A 20 -20.14 -1.66 -6.42
N CYS A 21 -19.27 -2.26 -5.61
CA CYS A 21 -18.10 -1.62 -5.05
C CYS A 21 -17.42 -1.00 -6.25
N ALA A 22 -17.28 0.34 -6.27
CA ALA A 22 -16.81 1.13 -7.40
C ALA A 22 -15.87 0.28 -8.24
N THR A 23 -16.28 -0.07 -9.46
CA THR A 23 -15.59 -1.10 -10.24
C THR A 23 -14.12 -0.73 -10.27
N ASN A 24 -13.27 -1.52 -9.59
CA ASN A 24 -11.82 -1.45 -9.63
C ASN A 24 -11.39 -1.86 -11.04
N LYS A 25 -11.75 -1.05 -12.02
CA LYS A 25 -11.26 -1.12 -13.37
C LYS A 25 -10.00 -0.28 -13.36
N PHE A 26 -8.92 -0.93 -13.74
CA PHE A 26 -7.67 -0.25 -14.01
C PHE A 26 -7.95 0.64 -15.20
N LEU A 27 -7.98 1.95 -14.96
CA LEU A 27 -8.25 2.91 -16.00
C LEU A 27 -7.01 3.01 -16.88
N PHE A 28 -7.18 3.22 -18.17
CA PHE A 28 -6.06 3.60 -19.05
C PHE A 28 -5.29 4.80 -18.48
N ALA A 29 -6.01 5.73 -17.83
CA ALA A 29 -5.43 6.84 -17.09
C ALA A 29 -4.47 6.40 -15.96
N ASP A 30 -4.73 5.31 -15.25
CA ASP A 30 -3.83 4.80 -14.20
C ASP A 30 -2.49 4.40 -14.82
N ALA A 31 -2.51 3.68 -15.95
CA ALA A 31 -1.31 3.28 -16.69
C ALA A 31 -0.48 4.49 -17.14
N VAL A 32 -1.15 5.48 -17.74
CA VAL A 32 -0.50 6.71 -18.21
C VAL A 32 0.14 7.47 -17.06
N VAL A 33 -0.56 7.65 -15.94
CA VAL A 33 -0.02 8.31 -14.75
C VAL A 33 1.21 7.57 -14.20
N ILE A 34 1.16 6.24 -14.13
CA ILE A 34 2.31 5.43 -13.66
C ILE A 34 3.51 5.56 -14.59
N ILE A 35 3.30 5.49 -15.92
CA ILE A 35 4.39 5.63 -16.89
C ILE A 35 5.01 7.03 -16.79
N LEU A 36 4.18 8.07 -16.75
CA LEU A 36 4.65 9.46 -16.61
C LEU A 36 5.42 9.65 -15.31
N ALA A 37 4.90 9.14 -14.19
CA ALA A 37 5.58 9.16 -12.89
C ALA A 37 6.97 8.49 -12.97
N PHE A 38 7.05 7.31 -13.57
CA PHE A 38 8.31 6.57 -13.72
C PHE A 38 9.33 7.33 -14.58
N LEU A 39 8.90 7.93 -15.69
CA LEU A 39 9.76 8.78 -16.53
C LEU A 39 10.22 10.04 -15.78
N SER A 40 9.33 10.66 -15.01
CA SER A 40 9.64 11.84 -14.20
C SER A 40 10.69 11.57 -13.13
N LEU A 41 10.74 10.36 -12.53
CA LEU A 41 11.78 9.99 -11.57
C LEU A 41 13.20 10.04 -12.14
N LYS A 42 13.36 9.90 -13.46
CA LYS A 42 14.65 10.00 -14.14
C LYS A 42 15.00 11.45 -14.51
N LEU A 43 14.00 12.27 -14.79
CA LEU A 43 14.15 13.65 -15.28
C LEU A 43 14.27 14.68 -14.16
N PHE A 44 13.59 14.44 -13.04
CA PHE A 44 13.51 15.36 -11.91
C PHE A 44 14.03 14.68 -10.64
N ARG A 45 14.27 15.49 -9.60
CA ARG A 45 14.65 14.95 -8.29
C ARG A 45 13.57 13.98 -7.76
N PRO A 46 13.91 12.74 -7.40
CA PRO A 46 12.94 11.72 -7.01
C PRO A 46 12.03 12.11 -5.83
N ASP A 47 12.55 12.82 -4.84
CA ASP A 47 11.78 13.30 -3.69
C ASP A 47 10.63 14.22 -4.10
N TYR A 48 10.89 15.22 -4.96
CA TYR A 48 9.85 16.12 -5.46
C TYR A 48 8.79 15.38 -6.27
N VAL A 49 9.21 14.45 -7.14
CA VAL A 49 8.28 13.68 -7.97
C VAL A 49 7.34 12.86 -7.10
N VAL A 50 7.87 12.11 -6.13
CA VAL A 50 7.07 11.27 -5.23
C VAL A 50 6.13 12.11 -4.37
N ILE A 51 6.59 13.26 -3.83
CA ILE A 51 5.75 14.19 -3.06
C ILE A 51 4.59 14.71 -3.91
N ILE A 52 4.87 15.20 -5.13
CA ILE A 52 3.85 15.73 -6.04
C ILE A 52 2.84 14.65 -6.39
N ILE A 53 3.28 13.45 -6.75
CA ILE A 53 2.39 12.32 -7.07
C ILE A 53 1.49 12.00 -5.88
N TYR A 54 2.04 11.98 -4.66
CA TYR A 54 1.27 11.71 -3.45
C TYR A 54 0.12 12.71 -3.29
N PHE A 55 0.41 14.01 -3.38
CA PHE A 55 -0.62 15.04 -3.25
C PHE A 55 -1.60 15.07 -4.43
N LEU A 56 -1.15 14.76 -5.67
CA LEU A 56 -2.03 14.66 -6.84
C LEU A 56 -2.90 13.39 -6.84
N THR A 57 -2.53 12.36 -6.06
CA THR A 57 -3.32 11.12 -5.97
C THR A 57 -4.70 11.40 -5.36
N THR A 58 -4.81 12.24 -4.34
CA THR A 58 -6.10 12.58 -3.72
C THR A 58 -7.11 13.24 -4.69
N PRO A 59 -6.80 14.37 -5.36
CA PRO A 59 -7.71 14.95 -6.33
C PRO A 59 -7.98 14.00 -7.49
N TYR A 60 -7.00 13.20 -7.92
CA TYR A 60 -7.21 12.16 -8.93
C TYR A 60 -8.26 11.12 -8.52
N LEU A 61 -8.21 10.62 -7.28
CA LEU A 61 -9.20 9.69 -6.75
C LEU A 61 -10.59 10.33 -6.61
N ILE A 62 -10.67 11.61 -6.26
CA ILE A 62 -11.94 12.36 -6.19
C ILE A 62 -12.55 12.51 -7.59
N LEU A 63 -11.75 12.95 -8.57
CA LEU A 63 -12.19 13.17 -9.96
C LEU A 63 -12.59 11.88 -10.68
N THR A 64 -12.00 10.74 -10.30
CA THR A 64 -12.35 9.43 -10.86
C THR A 64 -13.41 8.69 -10.03
N GLU A 65 -14.07 9.37 -9.09
CA GLU A 65 -15.12 8.83 -8.22
C GLU A 65 -14.70 7.63 -7.35
N ARG A 66 -13.38 7.46 -7.14
CA ARG A 66 -12.78 6.39 -6.32
C ARG A 66 -12.52 6.83 -4.88
N LYS A 67 -13.47 7.57 -4.29
CA LYS A 67 -13.32 8.19 -2.95
C LYS A 67 -13.06 7.18 -1.84
N SER A 68 -13.56 5.95 -1.96
CA SER A 68 -13.29 4.87 -0.99
C SER A 68 -11.81 4.49 -0.90
N LEU A 69 -11.03 4.70 -1.96
CA LEU A 69 -9.59 4.43 -1.96
C LEU A 69 -8.79 5.46 -1.17
N ILE A 70 -9.35 6.66 -0.93
CA ILE A 70 -8.71 7.68 -0.08
C ILE A 70 -8.49 7.12 1.33
N TYR A 71 -9.40 6.27 1.82
CA TYR A 71 -9.25 5.60 3.10
C TYR A 71 -7.99 4.73 3.16
N SER A 72 -7.75 3.95 2.10
CA SER A 72 -6.56 3.09 1.99
C SER A 72 -5.28 3.92 1.85
N LEU A 73 -5.32 5.04 1.12
CA LEU A 73 -4.20 5.99 1.05
C LEU A 73 -3.88 6.57 2.44
N THR A 74 -4.89 7.00 3.19
CA THR A 74 -4.72 7.52 4.56
C THR A 74 -4.08 6.48 5.48
N ILE A 75 -4.55 5.23 5.47
CA ILE A 75 -3.92 4.15 6.26
C ILE A 75 -2.47 3.94 5.83
N ALA A 76 -2.19 3.90 4.52
CA ALA A 76 -0.83 3.75 4.01
C ALA A 76 0.09 4.88 4.51
N SER A 77 -0.41 6.11 4.55
CA SER A 77 0.31 7.27 5.06
C SER A 77 0.57 7.19 6.55
N VAL A 78 -0.39 6.73 7.35
CA VAL A 78 -0.20 6.53 8.81
C VAL A 78 0.83 5.44 9.08
N VAL A 79 0.76 4.31 8.36
CA VAL A 79 1.75 3.22 8.47
C VAL A 79 3.14 3.72 8.08
N SER A 80 3.24 4.44 6.96
CA SER A 80 4.50 5.03 6.50
C SER A 80 5.08 6.04 7.50
N LEU A 81 4.26 6.95 8.02
CA LEU A 81 4.69 7.93 9.01
C LEU A 81 5.18 7.26 10.29
N THR A 82 4.44 6.27 10.79
CA THR A 82 4.84 5.49 11.98
C THR A 82 6.18 4.82 11.75
N TRP A 83 6.37 4.22 10.57
CA TRP A 83 7.64 3.61 10.18
C TRP A 83 8.78 4.63 10.14
N MET A 84 8.56 5.78 9.51
CA MET A 84 9.57 6.83 9.42
C MET A 84 9.94 7.41 10.78
N LEU A 85 9.01 7.48 11.74
CA LEU A 85 9.32 7.89 13.11
C LEU A 85 10.24 6.88 13.83
N ILE A 86 10.06 5.59 13.55
CA ILE A 86 10.88 4.51 14.14
C ILE A 86 12.27 4.45 13.48
N ALA A 87 12.32 4.54 12.15
CA ALA A 87 13.52 4.26 11.35
C ALA A 87 14.24 5.50 10.82
N ARG A 88 13.87 6.73 11.23
CA ARG A 88 14.42 7.99 10.70
C ARG A 88 15.95 8.03 10.63
N ASN A 89 16.64 7.49 11.63
CA ASN A 89 18.11 7.53 11.72
C ASN A 89 18.79 6.58 10.73
N GLU A 90 18.06 5.63 10.15
CA GLU A 90 18.57 4.64 9.21
C GLU A 90 18.43 5.10 7.76
N TYR A 91 17.82 6.26 7.49
CA TYR A 91 17.56 6.78 6.14
C TYR A 91 18.48 7.94 5.76
N GLY A 92 19.70 7.62 5.36
CA GLY A 92 20.67 8.58 4.80
C GLY A 92 21.02 8.24 3.37
N TYR A 93 20.47 8.97 2.41
CA TYR A 93 20.64 8.67 0.99
C TYR A 93 21.86 9.35 0.37
N ASN A 94 22.36 8.79 -0.75
CA ASN A 94 23.39 9.40 -1.59
C ASN A 94 22.91 10.63 -2.38
N SER A 95 21.68 11.08 -2.13
CA SER A 95 21.03 12.23 -2.74
C SER A 95 20.58 13.19 -1.66
N ASN A 96 20.65 14.49 -1.94
CA ASN A 96 20.24 15.55 -1.02
C ASN A 96 18.70 15.69 -0.95
N PHE A 97 18.02 14.62 -0.54
CA PHE A 97 16.56 14.61 -0.41
C PHE A 97 16.08 15.56 0.69
N LEU A 98 14.86 16.06 0.54
CA LEU A 98 14.22 16.89 1.55
C LEU A 98 14.08 16.15 2.88
N ILE A 99 14.46 16.84 3.95
CA ILE A 99 14.34 16.39 5.34
C ILE A 99 13.57 17.47 6.11
N ILE A 100 12.54 17.07 6.87
CA ILE A 100 11.80 17.94 7.77
C ILE A 100 11.72 17.24 9.13
N LEU A 101 12.14 17.91 10.21
CA LEU A 101 12.17 17.34 11.57
C LEU A 101 12.90 15.98 11.62
N ASP A 102 14.05 15.88 10.96
CA ASP A 102 14.87 14.67 10.80
C ASP A 102 14.17 13.49 10.08
N ILE A 103 13.01 13.74 9.45
CA ILE A 103 12.31 12.74 8.63
C ILE A 103 12.63 13.01 7.17
N ASN A 104 13.25 12.04 6.51
CA ASN A 104 13.44 12.07 5.07
C ASN A 104 12.09 11.91 4.35
N LEU A 105 11.71 12.91 3.56
CA LEU A 105 10.41 12.92 2.91
C LEU A 105 10.31 11.91 1.77
N PHE A 106 11.42 11.57 1.11
CA PHE A 106 11.40 10.60 0.02
C PHE A 106 10.84 9.23 0.47
N PRO A 107 11.45 8.51 1.43
CA PRO A 107 10.91 7.24 1.89
C PRO A 107 9.54 7.39 2.54
N LEU A 108 9.23 8.51 3.22
CA LEU A 108 7.90 8.75 3.80
C LEU A 108 6.79 8.66 2.73
N PHE A 109 6.92 9.42 1.65
CA PHE A 109 5.88 9.42 0.61
C PHE A 109 6.00 8.21 -0.32
N ALA A 110 7.20 7.67 -0.55
CA ALA A 110 7.39 6.48 -1.36
C ALA A 110 6.75 5.24 -0.71
N TRP A 111 6.90 5.06 0.61
CA TRP A 111 6.24 3.98 1.33
C TRP A 111 4.72 4.10 1.31
N ALA A 112 4.19 5.31 1.50
CA ALA A 112 2.75 5.55 1.45
C ALA A 112 2.17 5.23 0.07
N LEU A 113 2.79 5.76 -1.00
CA LEU A 113 2.39 5.47 -2.38
C LEU A 113 2.57 4.00 -2.76
N GLY A 114 3.67 3.37 -2.33
CA GLY A 114 3.96 1.97 -2.62
C GLY A 114 2.93 1.02 -2.02
N LEU A 115 2.58 1.19 -0.73
CA LEU A 115 1.55 0.40 -0.05
C LEU A 115 0.17 0.64 -0.67
N PHE A 116 -0.14 1.89 -1.04
CA PHE A 116 -1.40 2.23 -1.71
C PHE A 116 -1.50 1.61 -3.12
N ALA A 117 -0.46 1.75 -3.94
CA ALA A 117 -0.41 1.18 -5.29
C ALA A 117 -0.51 -0.36 -5.25
N LEU A 118 0.17 -0.99 -4.28
CA LEU A 118 0.07 -2.41 -4.01
C LEU A 118 -1.37 -2.84 -3.70
N TYR A 119 -2.10 -2.07 -2.88
CA TYR A 119 -3.51 -2.34 -2.58
C TYR A 119 -4.36 -2.30 -3.85
N ILE A 120 -4.14 -1.30 -4.71
CA ILE A 120 -4.82 -1.21 -6.01
C ILE A 120 -4.52 -2.47 -6.83
N ILE A 121 -3.25 -2.84 -7.02
CA ILE A 121 -2.86 -4.05 -7.79
C ILE A 121 -3.53 -5.29 -7.21
N TYR A 122 -3.42 -5.51 -5.90
CA TYR A 122 -4.07 -6.63 -5.21
C TYR A 122 -5.58 -6.67 -5.48
N SER A 123 -6.27 -5.54 -5.40
CA SER A 123 -7.72 -5.47 -5.61
C SER A 123 -8.16 -5.81 -7.04
N HIS A 124 -7.26 -5.70 -8.02
CA HIS A 124 -7.49 -6.15 -9.39
C HIS A 124 -7.20 -7.65 -9.55
N CYS A 125 -6.23 -8.18 -8.82
CA CYS A 125 -5.88 -9.61 -8.85
C CYS A 125 -6.88 -10.48 -8.06
N GLU A 126 -7.43 -9.97 -6.95
CA GLU A 126 -8.31 -10.72 -6.04
C GLU A 126 -9.53 -11.37 -6.76
N PRO A 127 -10.27 -10.67 -7.64
CA PRO A 127 -11.41 -11.26 -8.36
C PRO A 127 -11.01 -12.37 -9.34
N ILE A 128 -9.80 -12.30 -9.93
CA ILE A 128 -9.32 -13.27 -10.93
C ILE A 128 -9.15 -14.65 -10.30
N LEU A 129 -8.67 -14.69 -9.05
CA LEU A 129 -8.40 -15.94 -8.33
C LEU A 129 -9.62 -16.51 -7.61
N LYS A 130 -10.74 -15.78 -7.57
CA LYS A 130 -12.02 -16.18 -6.95
C LYS A 130 -11.89 -16.64 -5.49
N GLU A 131 -10.89 -16.14 -4.76
CA GLU A 131 -10.60 -16.61 -3.41
C GLU A 131 -11.55 -16.00 -2.38
N GLN A 132 -12.16 -16.85 -1.54
CA GLN A 132 -13.19 -16.41 -0.57
C GLN A 132 -12.72 -16.37 0.90
N GLY A 133 -11.49 -16.79 1.20
CA GLY A 133 -10.97 -16.83 2.59
C GLY A 133 -10.05 -15.66 2.93
N PHE A 134 -10.14 -15.14 4.16
CA PHE A 134 -9.21 -14.11 4.67
C PHE A 134 -7.74 -14.56 4.54
N MET A 135 -7.42 -15.77 4.99
CA MET A 135 -6.04 -16.28 4.95
C MET A 135 -5.48 -16.36 3.53
N LYS A 136 -6.29 -16.79 2.56
CA LYS A 136 -5.86 -16.86 1.16
C LYS A 136 -5.64 -15.48 0.56
N LYS A 137 -6.53 -14.54 0.85
CA LYS A 137 -6.41 -13.13 0.47
C LYS A 137 -5.18 -12.47 1.08
N PHE A 138 -4.91 -12.75 2.34
CA PHE A 138 -3.72 -12.28 3.05
C PHE A 138 -2.44 -12.85 2.44
N LEU A 139 -2.37 -14.17 2.22
CA LEU A 139 -1.21 -14.82 1.58
C LEU A 139 -0.97 -14.30 0.15
N LEU A 140 -2.04 -14.10 -0.63
CA LEU A 140 -1.96 -13.48 -1.94
C LEU A 140 -1.39 -12.06 -1.87
N PHE A 141 -1.88 -11.24 -0.94
CA PHE A 141 -1.37 -9.89 -0.74
C PHE A 141 0.11 -9.90 -0.37
N ILE A 142 0.54 -10.78 0.54
CA ILE A 142 1.94 -10.95 0.93
C ILE A 142 2.81 -11.33 -0.27
N ALA A 143 2.37 -12.29 -1.08
CA ALA A 143 3.11 -12.73 -2.25
C ALA A 143 3.32 -11.58 -3.26
N ILE A 144 2.27 -10.83 -3.56
CA ILE A 144 2.36 -9.64 -4.44
C ILE A 144 3.26 -8.59 -3.81
N TYR A 145 3.11 -8.34 -2.50
CA TYR A 145 3.88 -7.35 -1.77
C TYR A 145 5.38 -7.62 -1.83
N TRP A 146 5.82 -8.82 -1.45
CA TRP A 146 7.23 -9.15 -1.39
C TRP A 146 7.88 -9.09 -2.77
N LEU A 147 7.17 -9.58 -3.80
CA LEU A 147 7.64 -9.49 -5.18
C LEU A 147 7.82 -8.02 -5.61
N MET A 148 6.82 -7.18 -5.36
CA MET A 148 6.87 -5.76 -5.71
C MET A 148 7.94 -4.99 -4.92
N LEU A 149 8.09 -5.28 -3.62
CA LEU A 149 9.10 -4.67 -2.76
C LEU A 149 10.50 -4.95 -3.31
N ILE A 150 10.82 -6.23 -3.58
CA ILE A 150 12.13 -6.63 -4.12
C ILE A 150 12.37 -5.99 -5.48
N ALA A 151 11.35 -5.98 -6.37
CA ALA A 151 11.46 -5.38 -7.69
C ALA A 151 11.72 -3.86 -7.62
N ILE A 152 10.96 -3.12 -6.81
CA ILE A 152 11.11 -1.68 -6.66
C ILE A 152 12.46 -1.32 -6.04
N GLU A 153 12.90 -2.05 -5.01
CA GLU A 153 14.21 -1.85 -4.39
C GLU A 153 15.35 -2.12 -5.39
N ALA A 154 15.25 -3.20 -6.18
CA ALA A 154 16.24 -3.50 -7.21
C ALA A 154 16.28 -2.42 -8.30
N ILE A 155 15.12 -1.92 -8.74
CA ILE A 155 15.02 -0.83 -9.73
C ILE A 155 15.57 0.48 -9.16
N GLY A 156 15.18 0.86 -7.95
CA GLY A 156 15.67 2.06 -7.26
C GLY A 156 17.19 2.07 -7.13
N TYR A 157 17.73 0.94 -6.67
CA TYR A 157 19.16 0.75 -6.47
C TYR A 157 19.94 0.78 -7.78
N ARG A 158 19.54 -0.04 -8.77
CA ARG A 158 20.34 -0.25 -10.00
C ARG A 158 20.05 0.76 -11.11
N PHE A 159 18.80 1.15 -11.27
CA PHE A 159 18.37 2.00 -12.40
C PHE A 159 18.33 3.48 -12.03
N PHE A 160 17.85 3.81 -10.83
CA PHE A 160 17.77 5.19 -10.36
C PHE A 160 18.96 5.62 -9.50
N ASN A 161 19.90 4.72 -9.21
CA ASN A 161 21.08 5.00 -8.39
C ASN A 161 20.73 5.56 -7.00
N ILE A 162 19.59 5.18 -6.43
CA ILE A 162 19.14 5.62 -5.11
C ILE A 162 19.69 4.65 -4.06
N HIS A 163 20.70 5.10 -3.32
CA HIS A 163 21.41 4.28 -2.34
C HIS A 163 21.22 4.85 -0.94
N ASN A 164 20.82 3.99 0.02
CA ASN A 164 20.82 4.33 1.44
C ASN A 164 22.23 4.11 2.02
N LEU A 165 23.02 5.18 2.07
CA LEU A 165 24.39 5.17 2.58
C LEU A 165 24.47 4.83 4.07
N SER A 166 23.49 5.26 4.88
CA SER A 166 23.45 4.90 6.32
C SER A 166 23.42 3.40 6.54
N ALA A 167 22.86 2.66 5.58
CA ALA A 167 22.67 1.23 5.69
C ALA A 167 23.58 0.41 4.76
N ALA A 168 24.47 1.05 4.00
CA ALA A 168 25.33 0.41 3.01
C ALA A 168 26.32 -0.61 3.61
N GLY A 169 26.66 -0.46 4.90
CA GLY A 169 27.54 -1.40 5.61
C GLY A 169 26.87 -2.74 5.97
N TYR A 170 25.54 -2.83 5.87
CA TYR A 170 24.82 -4.07 6.15
C TYR A 170 24.75 -4.98 4.92
N GLN A 171 24.71 -6.29 5.17
CA GLN A 171 24.51 -7.27 4.12
C GLN A 171 23.10 -7.13 3.53
N GLY A 172 23.01 -6.95 2.21
CA GLY A 172 21.74 -6.96 1.49
C GLY A 172 21.13 -8.36 1.40
N LEU A 173 19.95 -8.46 0.80
CA LEU A 173 19.29 -9.74 0.57
C LEU A 173 20.13 -10.67 -0.30
N PRO A 174 20.11 -11.99 -0.02
CA PRO A 174 20.74 -12.96 -0.89
C PRO A 174 20.13 -12.85 -2.31
N ILE A 175 20.96 -13.02 -3.34
CA ILE A 175 20.62 -12.95 -4.78
C ILE A 175 20.55 -11.52 -5.35
N PHE A 176 19.73 -10.63 -4.79
CA PHE A 176 19.46 -9.35 -5.45
C PHE A 176 20.43 -8.23 -5.06
N GLY A 177 21.07 -8.33 -3.88
CA GLY A 177 21.98 -7.30 -3.36
C GLY A 177 21.26 -5.96 -3.16
N CYS A 178 20.02 -6.01 -2.68
CA CYS A 178 19.22 -4.83 -2.32
C CYS A 178 18.77 -4.94 -0.85
N ILE A 179 18.13 -3.89 -0.31
CA ILE A 179 17.69 -3.83 1.09
C ILE A 179 18.86 -4.06 2.06
N HIS A 180 19.92 -3.29 1.86
CA HIS A 180 21.02 -3.19 2.81
C HIS A 180 20.49 -2.47 4.05
N ALA A 181 20.29 -3.19 5.15
CA ALA A 181 19.72 -2.68 6.41
C ALA A 181 20.00 -3.66 7.56
N PRO A 182 19.92 -3.21 8.84
CA PRO A 182 19.93 -4.12 9.97
C PRO A 182 18.83 -5.18 9.85
N ARG A 183 19.05 -6.38 10.42
CA ARG A 183 18.08 -7.50 10.34
C ARG A 183 16.67 -7.11 10.81
N TRP A 184 16.56 -6.31 11.87
CA TRP A 184 15.26 -5.87 12.38
C TRP A 184 14.50 -5.00 11.35
N MET A 185 15.22 -4.16 10.62
CA MET A 185 14.66 -3.28 9.59
C MET A 185 14.29 -4.07 8.34
N GLN A 186 15.08 -5.08 7.97
CA GLN A 186 14.69 -6.02 6.90
C GLN A 186 13.40 -6.76 7.24
N VAL A 187 13.28 -7.29 8.46
CA VAL A 187 12.03 -7.92 8.94
C VAL A 187 10.88 -6.92 8.92
N ALA A 188 11.12 -5.69 9.37
CA ALA A 188 10.12 -4.63 9.35
C ALA A 188 9.65 -4.33 7.92
N TYR A 189 10.56 -4.20 6.96
CA TYR A 189 10.25 -4.04 5.54
C TYR A 189 9.31 -5.15 5.07
N PHE A 190 9.64 -6.42 5.28
CA PHE A 190 8.74 -7.52 4.86
C PHE A 190 7.41 -7.58 5.62
N SER A 191 7.31 -6.94 6.79
CA SER A 191 6.09 -6.88 7.61
C SER A 191 5.17 -5.70 7.30
N MET A 192 5.67 -4.62 6.69
CA MET A 192 4.90 -3.38 6.43
C MET A 192 3.65 -3.63 5.58
N GLY A 193 3.77 -4.40 4.50
CA GLY A 193 2.63 -4.83 3.69
C GLY A 193 1.59 -5.63 4.48
N PRO A 194 1.96 -6.73 5.16
CA PRO A 194 1.06 -7.47 6.06
C PRO A 194 0.33 -6.58 7.08
N VAL A 195 1.06 -5.71 7.78
CA VAL A 195 0.49 -4.78 8.78
C VAL A 195 -0.52 -3.85 8.13
N PHE A 196 -0.16 -3.25 7.00
CA PHE A 196 -1.04 -2.38 6.23
C PHE A 196 -2.32 -3.10 5.79
N PHE A 197 -2.22 -4.31 5.24
CA PHE A 197 -3.39 -5.09 4.81
C PHE A 197 -4.33 -5.42 5.97
N VAL A 198 -3.80 -5.90 7.09
CA VAL A 198 -4.59 -6.21 8.28
C VAL A 198 -5.28 -4.95 8.81
N THR A 199 -4.56 -3.83 8.87
CA THR A 199 -5.10 -2.54 9.30
C THR A 199 -6.25 -2.09 8.40
N CYS A 200 -6.05 -2.13 7.08
CA CYS A 200 -7.11 -1.87 6.11
C CYS A 200 -8.32 -2.78 6.33
N ARG A 201 -8.13 -4.08 6.53
CA ARG A 201 -9.25 -5.03 6.75
C ARG A 201 -10.01 -4.75 8.04
N VAL A 202 -9.31 -4.59 9.16
CA VAL A 202 -9.92 -4.33 10.47
C VAL A 202 -10.73 -3.03 10.44
N LEU A 203 -10.15 -1.97 9.88
CA LEU A 203 -10.81 -0.67 9.89
C LEU A 203 -11.85 -0.48 8.77
N SER A 204 -11.65 -1.09 7.59
CA SER A 204 -12.67 -1.08 6.51
C SER A 204 -13.96 -1.81 6.90
N PHE A 205 -13.88 -2.79 7.82
CA PHE A 205 -15.05 -3.47 8.36
C PHE A 205 -15.98 -2.50 9.11
N TRP A 206 -15.41 -1.42 9.65
CA TRP A 206 -16.13 -0.34 10.31
C TRP A 206 -16.97 0.47 9.32
N ASP A 207 -16.39 0.84 8.18
CA ASP A 207 -17.02 1.71 7.17
C ASP A 207 -18.24 1.04 6.51
N SER A 208 -18.17 -0.27 6.27
CA SER A 208 -19.28 -1.03 5.67
C SER A 208 -20.53 -1.12 6.57
N LYS A 209 -20.39 -0.93 7.89
CA LYS A 209 -21.52 -0.87 8.83
C LYS A 209 -22.08 0.55 8.95
N GLN A 210 -21.24 1.57 8.80
CA GLN A 210 -21.63 2.96 9.03
C GLN A 210 -22.31 3.58 7.80
N PHE A 211 -21.89 3.20 6.59
CA PHE A 211 -22.56 3.62 5.35
C PHE A 211 -23.99 3.06 5.20
N LEU A 212 -24.27 1.91 5.82
CA LEU A 212 -25.60 1.28 5.81
C LEU A 212 -26.58 1.88 6.85
N ASN A 213 -26.08 2.66 7.82
CA ASN A 213 -26.93 3.29 8.83
C ASN A 213 -27.23 4.77 8.53
N ASN A 214 -26.67 5.31 7.45
CA ASN A 214 -26.87 6.69 7.00
C ASN A 214 -27.70 6.77 5.69
N LEU A 215 -28.42 5.69 5.36
CA LEU A 215 -29.48 5.61 4.35
C LEU A 215 -30.76 5.15 5.02
#